data_AF-A0AAD6IGB0-F1
#
_entry.id   AF-A0AAD6IGB0-F1
#
_cell.length_a   1.000
_cell.length_b   1.000
_cell.length_c   1.000
_cell.angle_alpha   90.00
_cell.angle_beta   90.00
_cell.angle_gamma   90.00
#
_symmetry.space_group_name_H-M   'P 1'
#
loop_
_entity.id
_entity.type
_entity.pdbx_description
1 polymer ?
#
loop_
_entity_poly.entity_id
_entity_poly.type
_entity_poly.pdbx_seq_one_letter_code
_entity_poly.pdbx_strand_id
1 'polypeptide(L)'
;MALSKLSVILTLLASASLVASHGYISSILANGQNYTGYIVDKYPYMTFPPHSVGWTTKATDLGFEAPTEYQDPNIICHRSGVNAAISAPVTAGSDIELQWTTWPDSHHGPVITYLAACTNNDCSTVDKTTLKFFKIAERGLVDNSAVPGTWATDELIAAGNRWTVTIPSTIASGNYVMRHEIIALHSAGQLDGAQNYPQCINLQVTGGGSDVPAGTLGEALYTETDPGILISIYQTLSAYVIPGPALYSA
;
A
#
# COMPACT_ATOMS: atom_id res chain seq x y z
N MET A 1 11.50 -57.60 43.43
CA MET A 1 11.52 -56.15 43.12
C MET A 1 12.68 -55.87 42.18
N ALA A 2 12.42 -55.61 40.90
CA ALA A 2 13.36 -54.94 40.00
C ALA A 2 12.52 -54.31 38.88
N LEU A 3 12.50 -52.97 38.84
CA LEU A 3 11.61 -52.16 38.01
C LEU A 3 12.11 -52.09 36.57
N SER A 4 11.17 -52.27 35.65
CA SER A 4 11.28 -51.95 34.21
C SER A 4 11.44 -50.44 34.02
N LYS A 5 12.44 -50.02 33.24
CA LYS A 5 12.64 -48.63 32.82
C LYS A 5 11.98 -48.42 31.46
N LEU A 6 10.81 -47.77 31.45
CA LEU A 6 10.21 -47.24 30.23
C LEU A 6 10.87 -45.89 29.89
N SER A 7 11.64 -45.84 28.82
CA SER A 7 12.10 -44.57 28.24
C SER A 7 10.97 -43.95 27.41
N VAL A 8 10.40 -42.86 27.91
CA VAL A 8 9.48 -42.00 27.14
C VAL A 8 10.33 -41.03 26.34
N ILE A 9 10.37 -41.20 25.01
CA ILE A 9 10.93 -40.22 24.08
C ILE A 9 9.83 -39.20 23.81
N LEU A 10 10.00 -37.97 24.30
CA LEU A 10 9.12 -36.84 24.03
C LEU A 10 9.60 -36.16 22.73
N THR A 11 8.92 -36.41 21.62
CA THR A 11 9.14 -35.69 20.36
C THR A 11 8.50 -34.31 20.46
N LEU A 12 9.33 -33.27 20.59
CA LEU A 12 8.91 -31.87 20.47
C LEU A 12 8.63 -31.58 18.98
N LEU A 13 7.36 -31.50 18.58
CA LEU A 13 7.00 -30.92 17.29
C LEU A 13 7.19 -29.40 17.37
N ALA A 14 8.30 -28.90 16.82
CA ALA A 14 8.45 -27.47 16.57
C ALA A 14 7.55 -27.09 15.38
N SER A 15 6.38 -26.52 15.67
CA SER A 15 5.57 -25.84 14.67
C SER A 15 6.28 -24.54 14.30
N ALA A 16 7.04 -24.54 13.20
CA ALA A 16 7.49 -23.31 12.59
C ALA A 16 6.26 -22.61 11.99
N SER A 17 5.67 -21.67 12.74
CA SER A 17 4.75 -20.70 12.18
C SER A 17 5.56 -19.86 11.19
N LEU A 18 5.40 -20.14 9.90
CA LEU A 18 5.81 -19.23 8.84
C LEU A 18 4.89 -18.00 8.96
N VAL A 19 5.27 -17.05 9.81
CA VAL A 19 4.66 -15.72 9.78
C VAL A 19 5.17 -15.10 8.48
N ALA A 20 4.32 -15.09 7.45
CA ALA A 20 4.60 -14.32 6.25
C ALA A 20 4.68 -12.85 6.68
N SER A 21 5.86 -12.25 6.57
CA SER A 21 6.19 -11.03 7.31
C SER A 21 5.82 -9.71 6.60
N HIS A 22 4.95 -9.73 5.59
CA HIS A 22 4.58 -8.53 4.84
C HIS A 22 3.16 -8.61 4.26
N GLY A 23 2.54 -7.45 3.99
CA GLY A 23 1.10 -7.34 3.76
C GLY A 23 0.69 -6.81 2.39
N TYR A 24 -0.60 -6.96 2.07
CA TYR A 24 -1.23 -6.46 0.85
C TYR A 24 -2.69 -6.09 1.14
N ILE A 25 -3.34 -5.34 0.24
CA ILE A 25 -4.77 -5.03 0.38
C ILE A 25 -5.59 -6.24 -0.05
N SER A 26 -6.26 -6.87 0.90
CA SER A 26 -7.15 -8.02 0.67
C SER A 26 -8.49 -7.61 0.08
N SER A 27 -9.02 -6.44 0.47
CA SER A 27 -10.27 -5.90 -0.05
C SER A 27 -10.41 -4.40 0.23
N ILE A 28 -11.39 -3.79 -0.42
CA ILE A 28 -11.85 -2.43 -0.11
C ILE A 28 -13.35 -2.42 0.15
N LEU A 29 -13.81 -1.57 1.05
CA LEU A 29 -15.22 -1.21 1.22
C LEU A 29 -15.43 0.17 0.60
N ALA A 30 -16.21 0.22 -0.47
CA ALA A 30 -16.54 1.47 -1.16
C ALA A 30 -18.04 1.57 -1.39
N ASN A 31 -18.65 2.70 -1.03
CA ASN A 31 -20.11 2.90 -1.09
C ASN A 31 -20.91 1.76 -0.40
N GLY A 32 -20.39 1.20 0.69
CA GLY A 32 -21.02 0.09 1.41
C GLY A 32 -20.93 -1.28 0.73
N GLN A 33 -20.23 -1.40 -0.40
CA GLN A 33 -19.98 -2.65 -1.09
C GLN A 33 -18.52 -3.08 -0.95
N ASN A 34 -18.30 -4.35 -0.63
CA ASN A 34 -16.96 -4.92 -0.53
C ASN A 34 -16.47 -5.41 -1.91
N TYR A 35 -15.26 -5.01 -2.29
CA TYR A 35 -14.58 -5.43 -3.51
C TYR A 35 -13.27 -6.10 -3.17
N THR A 36 -13.02 -7.27 -3.77
CA THR A 36 -11.79 -8.02 -3.52
C THR A 36 -10.59 -7.33 -4.17
N GLY A 37 -9.51 -7.18 -3.40
CA GLY A 37 -8.20 -6.79 -3.91
C GLY A 37 -7.53 -7.94 -4.68
N TYR A 38 -6.28 -7.76 -5.09
CA TYR A 38 -5.53 -8.87 -5.68
C TYR A 38 -4.92 -9.74 -4.57
N ILE A 39 -5.41 -10.96 -4.42
CA ILE A 39 -4.96 -11.89 -3.37
C ILE A 39 -3.66 -12.56 -3.82
N VAL A 40 -2.54 -11.87 -3.61
CA VAL A 40 -1.22 -12.23 -4.18
C VAL A 40 -0.64 -13.56 -3.66
N ASP A 41 -1.06 -14.02 -2.49
CA ASP A 41 -0.66 -15.34 -1.95
C ASP A 41 -1.49 -16.52 -2.52
N LYS A 42 -2.49 -16.24 -3.37
CA LYS A 42 -3.41 -17.23 -3.92
C LYS A 42 -3.56 -17.15 -5.43
N TYR A 43 -3.88 -15.97 -5.96
CA TYR A 43 -4.26 -15.78 -7.35
C TYR A 43 -3.16 -16.11 -8.37
N PRO A 44 -1.87 -15.81 -8.12
CA PRO A 44 -0.77 -16.26 -8.99
C PRO A 44 -0.69 -17.77 -9.19
N TYR A 45 -1.26 -18.55 -8.26
CA TYR A 45 -1.23 -20.01 -8.28
C TYR A 45 -2.51 -20.64 -8.84
N MET A 46 -3.43 -19.82 -9.38
CA MET A 46 -4.67 -20.27 -10.02
C MET A 46 -4.57 -20.19 -11.54
N THR A 47 -5.14 -21.18 -12.24
CA THR A 47 -5.25 -21.13 -13.71
C THR A 47 -6.21 -20.03 -14.18
N PHE A 48 -7.29 -19.81 -13.43
CA PHE A 48 -8.32 -18.80 -13.71
C PHE A 48 -8.63 -18.03 -12.41
N PRO A 49 -7.79 -17.06 -12.02
CA PRO A 49 -8.06 -16.25 -10.84
C PRO A 49 -9.33 -15.40 -11.04
N PRO A 50 -10.12 -15.16 -9.98
CA PRO A 50 -11.25 -14.23 -10.05
C PRO A 50 -10.81 -12.82 -10.44
N HIS A 51 -11.69 -12.05 -11.08
CA HIS A 51 -11.45 -10.63 -11.29
C HIS A 51 -11.47 -9.88 -9.95
N SER A 52 -10.49 -8.99 -9.77
CA SER A 52 -10.36 -8.09 -8.64
C SER A 52 -10.35 -6.64 -9.09
N VAL A 53 -10.63 -5.71 -8.18
CA VAL A 53 -10.42 -4.27 -8.42
C VAL A 53 -8.95 -3.87 -8.21
N GLY A 54 -8.20 -4.69 -7.44
CA GLY A 54 -6.76 -4.55 -7.27
C GLY A 54 -5.98 -5.07 -8.47
N TRP A 55 -4.90 -4.38 -8.82
CA TRP A 55 -3.98 -4.74 -9.89
C TRP A 55 -3.22 -6.02 -9.54
N THR A 56 -2.91 -6.83 -10.56
CA THR A 56 -2.13 -8.05 -10.34
C THR A 56 -0.65 -7.71 -10.14
N THR A 57 0.06 -8.48 -9.33
CA THR A 57 1.51 -8.31 -9.09
C THR A 57 2.18 -9.66 -8.93
N LYS A 58 3.51 -9.71 -9.09
CA LYS A 58 4.37 -10.86 -8.80
C LYS A 58 5.05 -10.81 -7.44
N ALA A 59 4.66 -9.90 -6.55
CA ALA A 59 5.16 -9.81 -5.17
C ALA A 59 4.63 -10.95 -4.26
N THR A 60 4.84 -12.21 -4.66
CA THR A 60 4.36 -13.41 -3.94
C THR A 60 5.09 -13.69 -2.64
N ASP A 61 6.26 -13.07 -2.46
CA ASP A 61 6.99 -12.98 -1.18
C ASP A 61 6.34 -11.97 -0.20
N LEU A 62 5.25 -11.31 -0.64
CA LEU A 62 4.58 -10.20 0.01
C LEU A 62 5.49 -8.98 0.20
N GLY A 63 6.65 -8.93 -0.49
CA GLY A 63 7.70 -7.95 -0.23
C GLY A 63 7.39 -6.55 -0.75
N PHE A 64 8.44 -5.75 -0.91
CA PHE A 64 8.36 -4.32 -1.24
C PHE A 64 9.09 -3.98 -2.55
N GLU A 65 8.95 -2.73 -2.98
CA GLU A 65 9.87 -2.06 -3.90
C GLU A 65 10.88 -1.23 -3.09
N ALA A 66 12.17 -1.41 -3.36
CA ALA A 66 13.25 -0.67 -2.71
C ALA A 66 13.50 0.66 -3.44
N PRO A 67 14.24 1.62 -2.85
CA PRO A 67 14.62 2.86 -3.52
C PRO A 67 15.36 2.67 -4.85
N THR A 68 16.10 1.56 -5.02
CA THR A 68 16.72 1.18 -6.31
C THR A 68 15.71 0.97 -7.45
N GLU A 69 14.43 0.77 -7.13
CA GLU A 69 13.33 0.59 -8.09
C GLU A 69 12.53 1.88 -8.31
N TYR A 70 12.91 3.02 -7.71
CA TYR A 70 12.10 4.25 -7.77
C TYR A 70 11.99 4.86 -9.16
N GLN A 71 12.93 4.57 -10.06
CA GLN A 71 12.81 4.93 -11.48
C GLN A 71 12.43 3.74 -12.38
N ASP A 72 12.09 2.59 -11.79
CA ASP A 72 11.57 1.42 -12.51
C ASP A 72 10.01 1.42 -12.50
N PRO A 73 9.35 0.97 -13.57
CA PRO A 73 7.89 0.82 -13.60
C PRO A 73 7.28 -0.05 -12.49
N ASN A 74 8.08 -0.82 -11.74
CA ASN A 74 7.65 -1.55 -10.55
C ASN A 74 7.13 -0.62 -9.44
N ILE A 75 7.70 0.59 -9.25
CA ILE A 75 7.25 1.50 -8.18
C ILE A 75 5.81 2.01 -8.38
N ILE A 76 5.31 1.97 -9.61
CA ILE A 76 4.01 2.48 -9.99
C ILE A 76 2.89 1.71 -9.29
N CYS A 77 2.84 0.39 -9.49
CA CYS A 77 1.79 -0.50 -9.02
C CYS A 77 2.35 -1.86 -8.57
N HIS A 78 3.53 -1.84 -7.95
CA HIS A 78 4.33 -3.00 -7.51
C HIS A 78 4.95 -3.81 -8.67
N ARG A 79 5.91 -4.66 -8.32
CA ARG A 79 6.59 -5.66 -9.15
C ARG A 79 5.68 -6.29 -10.20
N SER A 80 5.99 -6.04 -11.46
CA SER A 80 5.23 -6.56 -12.61
C SER A 80 3.72 -6.25 -12.56
N GLY A 81 3.34 -5.09 -12.01
CA GLY A 81 1.95 -4.64 -11.91
C GLY A 81 1.22 -4.64 -13.27
N VAL A 82 0.07 -5.32 -13.35
CA VAL A 82 -0.83 -5.33 -14.53
C VAL A 82 -2.23 -4.88 -14.12
N ASN A 83 -2.89 -4.15 -15.00
CA ASN A 83 -4.20 -3.55 -14.85
C ASN A 83 -5.24 -4.52 -14.27
N ALA A 84 -6.05 -4.03 -13.33
CA ALA A 84 -7.22 -4.75 -12.86
C ALA A 84 -8.31 -4.81 -13.94
N ALA A 85 -9.03 -5.93 -14.03
CA ALA A 85 -10.08 -6.13 -15.04
C ALA A 85 -11.38 -5.37 -14.76
N ILE A 86 -11.63 -5.01 -13.50
CA ILE A 86 -12.87 -4.33 -13.06
C ILE A 86 -12.53 -3.11 -12.21
N SER A 87 -13.46 -2.16 -12.12
CA SER A 87 -13.35 -0.95 -11.30
C SER A 87 -14.41 -0.96 -10.20
N ALA A 88 -14.09 -0.41 -9.02
CA ALA A 88 -15.08 -0.14 -7.96
C ALA A 88 -15.79 1.19 -8.21
N PRO A 89 -17.12 1.24 -8.33
CA PRO A 89 -17.88 2.49 -8.39
C PRO A 89 -17.83 3.24 -7.05
N VAL A 90 -17.45 4.51 -7.10
CA VAL A 90 -17.33 5.39 -5.94
C VAL A 90 -17.95 6.75 -6.22
N THR A 91 -18.37 7.44 -5.16
CA THR A 91 -18.89 8.81 -5.28
C THR A 91 -17.79 9.78 -4.86
N ALA A 92 -17.59 10.87 -5.58
CA ALA A 92 -16.72 11.94 -5.11
C ALA A 92 -17.23 12.44 -3.74
N GLY A 93 -16.32 12.62 -2.78
CA GLY A 93 -16.65 12.93 -1.38
C GLY A 93 -16.98 11.73 -0.50
N SER A 94 -17.10 10.51 -1.05
CA SER A 94 -17.30 9.30 -0.23
C SER A 94 -15.97 8.74 0.28
N ASP A 95 -16.04 8.04 1.40
CA ASP A 95 -14.94 7.29 1.96
C ASP A 95 -14.77 5.91 1.29
N ILE A 96 -13.52 5.50 1.14
CA ILE A 96 -13.10 4.14 0.82
C ILE A 96 -12.27 3.63 2.00
N GLU A 97 -12.66 2.48 2.55
CA GLU A 97 -11.86 1.76 3.54
C GLU A 97 -11.02 0.69 2.83
N LEU A 98 -9.70 0.75 2.99
CA LEU A 98 -8.75 -0.24 2.49
C LEU A 98 -8.39 -1.22 3.60
N GLN A 99 -8.51 -2.52 3.33
CA GLN A 99 -8.30 -3.59 4.32
C GLN A 99 -7.04 -4.37 4.00
N TRP A 100 -5.98 -4.06 4.73
CA TRP A 100 -4.71 -4.76 4.65
C TRP A 100 -4.80 -6.12 5.35
N THR A 101 -3.99 -7.08 4.89
CA THR A 101 -3.61 -8.21 5.75
C THR A 101 -2.82 -7.70 6.97
N THR A 102 -2.56 -8.56 7.95
CA THR A 102 -1.86 -8.18 9.18
C THR A 102 -0.56 -7.44 8.87
N TRP A 103 -0.46 -6.20 9.35
CA TRP A 103 0.75 -5.38 9.22
C TRP A 103 1.67 -5.60 10.44
N PRO A 104 3.00 -5.76 10.26
CA PRO A 104 3.90 -5.93 11.39
C PRO A 104 4.09 -4.63 12.17
N ASP A 105 4.01 -4.68 13.51
CA ASP A 105 4.22 -3.51 14.38
C ASP A 105 5.61 -2.87 14.22
N SER A 106 6.62 -3.63 13.76
CA SER A 106 7.97 -3.09 13.52
C SER A 106 8.05 -2.20 12.28
N HIS A 107 7.09 -2.30 11.35
CA HIS A 107 7.11 -1.62 10.06
C HIS A 107 6.48 -0.23 10.14
N HIS A 108 7.03 0.60 11.04
CA HIS A 108 6.65 1.98 11.21
C HIS A 108 6.88 2.81 9.94
N GLY A 109 5.93 3.66 9.57
CA GLY A 109 6.10 4.59 8.48
C GLY A 109 4.82 5.31 8.02
N PRO A 110 4.91 6.14 6.97
CA PRO A 110 3.75 6.84 6.44
C PRO A 110 2.79 5.90 5.68
N VAL A 111 1.57 6.39 5.56
CA VAL A 111 0.54 5.88 4.65
C VAL A 111 0.16 7.01 3.69
N ILE A 112 0.25 6.76 2.38
CA ILE A 112 0.06 7.77 1.34
C ILE A 112 -0.90 7.23 0.29
N THR A 113 -1.81 8.07 -0.20
CA THR A 113 -2.75 7.70 -1.26
C THR A 113 -2.76 8.74 -2.37
N TYR A 114 -2.74 8.23 -3.60
CA TYR A 114 -2.76 9.01 -4.83
C TYR A 114 -3.90 8.57 -5.73
N LEU A 115 -4.30 9.46 -6.64
CA LEU A 115 -5.13 9.14 -7.80
C LEU A 115 -4.41 9.52 -9.08
N ALA A 116 -4.62 8.76 -10.14
CA ALA A 116 -4.23 9.10 -11.51
C ALA A 116 -5.39 8.82 -12.46
N ALA A 117 -5.77 9.80 -13.27
CA ALA A 117 -6.83 9.61 -14.26
C ALA A 117 -6.38 8.62 -15.35
N CYS A 118 -7.24 7.69 -15.71
CA CYS A 118 -6.95 6.71 -16.75
C CYS A 118 -7.13 7.33 -18.14
N THR A 119 -6.12 7.15 -18.99
CA THR A 119 -6.19 7.55 -20.40
C THR A 119 -7.40 6.89 -21.07
N ASN A 120 -8.08 7.62 -21.96
CA ASN A 120 -9.33 7.19 -22.61
C ASN A 120 -10.45 6.80 -21.64
N ASN A 121 -10.35 7.18 -20.37
CA ASN A 121 -11.31 6.83 -19.33
C ASN A 121 -11.49 5.30 -19.20
N ASP A 122 -10.42 4.51 -19.32
CA ASP A 122 -10.43 3.06 -19.10
C ASP A 122 -9.17 2.58 -18.38
N CYS A 123 -9.32 2.16 -17.13
CA CYS A 123 -8.20 1.68 -16.33
C CYS A 123 -7.83 0.20 -16.58
N SER A 124 -8.65 -0.55 -17.30
CA SER A 124 -8.37 -1.96 -17.63
C SER A 124 -7.31 -2.10 -18.73
N THR A 125 -7.07 -1.03 -19.48
CA THR A 125 -6.14 -1.00 -20.63
C THR A 125 -5.11 0.13 -20.57
N VAL A 126 -5.12 0.97 -19.52
CA VAL A 126 -4.20 2.10 -19.40
C VAL A 126 -2.74 1.66 -19.29
N ASP A 127 -1.85 2.30 -20.06
CA ASP A 127 -0.40 2.14 -19.87
C ASP A 127 0.02 2.80 -18.56
N LYS A 128 0.44 1.97 -17.59
CA LYS A 128 0.80 2.44 -16.24
C LYS A 128 1.92 3.48 -16.23
N THR A 129 2.83 3.45 -17.20
CA THR A 129 3.96 4.40 -17.31
C THR A 129 3.52 5.80 -17.71
N THR A 130 2.25 5.94 -18.15
CA THR A 130 1.66 7.23 -18.50
C THR A 130 0.84 7.84 -17.37
N LEU A 131 0.59 7.08 -16.29
CA LEU A 131 -0.21 7.54 -15.14
C LEU A 131 0.51 8.69 -14.43
N LYS A 132 -0.23 9.79 -14.23
CA LYS A 132 0.22 10.95 -13.48
C LYS A 132 -0.55 11.05 -12.18
N PHE A 133 0.13 10.73 -11.08
CA PHE A 133 -0.41 10.64 -9.74
C PHE A 133 -0.43 12.00 -9.04
N PHE A 134 -1.58 12.41 -8.55
CA PHE A 134 -1.72 13.51 -7.60
C PHE A 134 -2.06 12.93 -6.23
N LYS A 135 -1.42 13.46 -5.18
CA LYS A 135 -1.58 12.97 -3.82
C LYS A 135 -2.90 13.48 -3.23
N ILE A 136 -3.73 12.59 -2.69
CA ILE A 136 -5.04 12.95 -2.11
C ILE A 136 -5.13 12.75 -0.60
N ALA A 137 -4.24 11.95 -0.02
CA ALA A 137 -4.13 11.77 1.41
C ALA A 137 -2.70 11.41 1.80
N GLU A 138 -2.25 11.91 2.94
CA GLU A 138 -0.98 11.55 3.55
C GLU A 138 -1.06 11.60 5.07
N ARG A 139 -0.41 10.63 5.71
CA ARG A 139 -0.18 10.61 7.16
C ARG A 139 1.21 10.03 7.40
N GLY A 140 2.00 10.68 8.25
CA GLY A 140 3.37 10.27 8.58
C GLY A 140 3.53 9.97 10.06
N LEU A 141 4.56 10.56 10.67
CA LEU A 141 4.79 10.53 12.12
C LEU A 141 3.68 11.28 12.86
N VAL A 142 3.01 10.61 13.80
CA VAL A 142 1.86 11.09 14.58
C VAL A 142 2.29 11.61 15.94
N ASP A 143 3.09 10.84 16.66
CA ASP A 143 3.68 11.21 17.95
C ASP A 143 5.14 10.78 17.96
N ASN A 144 6.02 11.66 18.47
CA ASN A 144 7.44 11.38 18.62
C ASN A 144 7.94 11.57 20.06
N SER A 145 7.03 11.47 21.03
CA SER A 145 7.34 11.54 22.46
C SER A 145 8.25 10.40 22.93
N ALA A 146 8.23 9.26 22.25
CA ALA A 146 9.11 8.12 22.47
C ALA A 146 9.55 7.52 21.13
N VAL A 147 10.83 7.16 21.00
CA VAL A 147 11.40 6.49 19.82
C VAL A 147 10.90 5.03 19.76
N PRO A 148 10.50 4.50 18.58
CA PRO A 148 10.62 5.07 17.23
C PRO A 148 9.48 6.00 16.80
N GLY A 149 8.55 6.33 17.69
CA GLY A 149 7.37 7.15 17.42
C GLY A 149 6.12 6.31 17.18
N THR A 150 4.98 6.97 17.16
CA THR A 150 3.72 6.46 16.61
C THR A 150 3.55 7.02 15.21
N TRP A 151 3.26 6.16 14.25
CA TRP A 151 3.17 6.45 12.83
C TRP A 151 1.79 6.12 12.28
N ALA A 152 1.53 6.53 11.05
CA ALA A 152 0.32 6.18 10.32
C ALA A 152 0.05 4.67 10.27
N THR A 153 1.10 3.84 10.13
CA THR A 153 0.98 2.38 10.20
C THR A 153 0.50 1.88 11.56
N ASP A 154 0.80 2.58 12.65
CA ASP A 154 0.34 2.19 13.99
C ASP A 154 -1.16 2.55 14.18
N GLU A 155 -1.60 3.68 13.62
CA GLU A 155 -3.04 4.01 13.51
C GLU A 155 -3.79 2.96 12.66
N LEU A 156 -3.19 2.50 11.55
CA LEU A 156 -3.71 1.45 10.68
C LEU A 156 -3.89 0.11 11.43
N ILE A 157 -2.87 -0.31 12.20
CA ILE A 157 -2.92 -1.53 13.01
C ILE A 157 -4.00 -1.41 14.09
N ALA A 158 -4.06 -0.28 14.79
CA ALA A 158 -5.07 -0.01 15.81
C ALA A 158 -6.51 -0.02 15.26
N ALA A 159 -6.70 0.34 13.99
CA ALA A 159 -7.97 0.25 13.27
C ALA A 159 -8.31 -1.17 12.76
N GLY A 160 -7.50 -2.18 13.12
CA GLY A 160 -7.67 -3.57 12.68
C GLY A 160 -7.14 -3.82 11.27
N ASN A 161 -6.01 -3.21 10.91
CA ASN A 161 -5.40 -3.21 9.58
C ASN A 161 -6.29 -2.55 8.51
N ARG A 162 -6.91 -1.44 8.89
CA ARG A 162 -7.82 -0.68 8.02
C ARG A 162 -7.33 0.75 7.86
N TRP A 163 -7.48 1.29 6.67
CA TRP A 163 -7.18 2.70 6.38
C TRP A 163 -8.35 3.32 5.62
N THR A 164 -8.78 4.52 5.99
CA THR A 164 -9.89 5.20 5.31
C THR A 164 -9.37 6.41 4.54
N VAL A 165 -9.79 6.54 3.28
CA VAL A 165 -9.46 7.67 2.40
C VAL A 165 -10.72 8.23 1.81
N THR A 166 -10.91 9.54 1.94
CA THR A 166 -12.00 10.26 1.26
C THR A 166 -11.60 10.60 -0.17
N ILE A 167 -12.42 10.24 -1.14
CA ILE A 167 -12.24 10.69 -2.53
C ILE A 167 -12.56 12.20 -2.58
N PRO A 168 -11.70 13.07 -3.14
CA PRO A 168 -12.02 14.49 -3.20
C PRO A 168 -13.34 14.76 -3.92
N SER A 169 -14.18 15.65 -3.39
CA SER A 169 -15.49 15.95 -3.98
C SER A 169 -15.40 16.79 -5.27
N THR A 170 -14.28 17.46 -5.50
CA THR A 170 -14.08 18.46 -6.55
C THR A 170 -13.43 17.92 -7.82
N ILE A 171 -12.81 16.74 -7.78
CA ILE A 171 -12.18 16.13 -8.97
C ILE A 171 -13.24 15.74 -10.01
N ALA A 172 -12.87 15.80 -11.28
CA ALA A 172 -13.73 15.38 -12.38
C ALA A 172 -14.18 13.92 -12.22
N SER A 173 -15.44 13.63 -12.57
CA SER A 173 -15.90 12.25 -12.68
C SER A 173 -15.12 11.50 -13.77
N GLY A 174 -14.85 10.22 -13.56
CA GLY A 174 -14.05 9.42 -14.48
C GLY A 174 -13.46 8.17 -13.82
N ASN A 175 -12.68 7.43 -14.61
CA ASN A 175 -11.98 6.25 -14.17
C ASN A 175 -10.56 6.63 -13.72
N TYR A 176 -10.20 6.21 -12.51
CA TYR A 176 -8.93 6.52 -11.88
C TYR A 176 -8.25 5.25 -11.38
N VAL A 177 -6.91 5.23 -11.45
CA VAL A 177 -6.10 4.33 -10.64
C VAL A 177 -5.88 5.01 -9.29
N MET A 178 -6.38 4.40 -8.22
CA MET A 178 -5.95 4.70 -6.86
C MET A 178 -4.68 3.92 -6.57
N ARG A 179 -3.61 4.64 -6.19
CA ARG A 179 -2.36 4.05 -5.69
C ARG A 179 -2.28 4.34 -4.19
N HIS A 180 -2.48 3.32 -3.37
CA HIS A 180 -2.36 3.39 -1.92
C HIS A 180 -1.06 2.72 -1.50
N GLU A 181 -0.33 3.29 -0.56
CA GLU A 181 1.02 2.84 -0.23
C GLU A 181 1.36 3.02 1.25
N ILE A 182 1.99 1.99 1.80
CA ILE A 182 2.77 2.08 3.04
C ILE A 182 4.24 2.17 2.65
N ILE A 183 5.02 3.00 3.34
CA ILE A 183 6.49 3.00 3.23
C ILE A 183 7.05 2.60 4.60
N ALA A 184 7.57 1.39 4.77
CA ALA A 184 8.17 0.97 6.04
C ALA A 184 9.59 1.53 6.18
N LEU A 185 9.88 2.13 7.33
CA LEU A 185 11.11 2.88 7.60
C LEU A 185 12.05 2.21 8.60
N HIS A 186 11.72 0.98 9.03
CA HIS A 186 12.48 0.26 10.06
C HIS A 186 13.95 0.00 9.69
N SER A 187 14.29 0.06 8.40
CA SER A 187 15.67 -0.06 7.88
C SER A 187 16.12 1.18 7.10
N ALA A 188 15.32 2.24 7.05
CA ALA A 188 15.52 3.44 6.22
C ALA A 188 16.71 4.33 6.63
N GLY A 189 17.40 4.01 7.74
CA GLY A 189 18.61 4.71 8.15
C GLY A 189 19.82 4.41 7.25
N GLN A 190 19.71 3.42 6.36
CA GLN A 190 20.68 3.11 5.32
C GLN A 190 20.11 3.49 3.96
N LEU A 191 21.00 3.86 3.01
CA LEU A 191 20.61 4.03 1.61
C LEU A 191 19.90 2.77 1.12
N ASP A 192 18.83 2.94 0.37
CA ASP A 192 17.98 1.87 -0.16
C ASP A 192 17.26 1.03 0.91
N GLY A 193 17.21 1.50 2.15
CA GLY A 193 16.62 0.76 3.28
C GLY A 193 15.13 0.98 3.51
N ALA A 194 14.51 1.98 2.89
CA ALA A 194 13.06 2.16 2.90
C ALA A 194 12.36 1.06 2.08
N GLN A 195 11.13 0.70 2.44
CA GLN A 195 10.41 -0.40 1.80
C GLN A 195 9.01 0.07 1.39
N ASN A 196 8.77 0.17 0.09
CA ASN A 196 7.51 0.67 -0.46
C ASN A 196 6.54 -0.48 -0.79
N TYR A 197 5.28 -0.36 -0.38
CA TYR A 197 4.23 -1.34 -0.63
C TYR A 197 3.08 -0.70 -1.43
N PRO A 198 3.30 -0.33 -2.70
CA PRO A 198 2.25 0.26 -3.52
C PRO A 198 1.19 -0.78 -3.89
N GLN A 199 -0.08 -0.42 -3.74
CA GLN A 199 -1.24 -1.23 -4.11
C GLN A 199 -2.13 -0.38 -5.01
N CYS A 200 -2.31 -0.81 -6.26
CA CYS A 200 -3.14 -0.10 -7.22
C CYS A 200 -4.53 -0.72 -7.34
N ILE A 201 -5.55 0.14 -7.40
CA ILE A 201 -6.96 -0.23 -7.48
C ILE A 201 -7.64 0.62 -8.56
N ASN A 202 -8.46 0.00 -9.39
CA ASN A 202 -9.28 0.72 -10.37
C ASN A 202 -10.57 1.23 -9.72
N LEU A 203 -10.83 2.53 -9.86
CA LEU A 203 -12.04 3.20 -9.37
C LEU A 203 -12.79 3.84 -10.53
N GLN A 204 -14.12 3.87 -10.41
CA GLN A 204 -15.01 4.67 -11.25
C GLN A 204 -15.67 5.75 -10.38
N VAL A 205 -15.17 6.98 -10.47
CA VAL A 205 -15.62 8.13 -9.68
C VAL A 205 -16.80 8.81 -10.37
N THR A 206 -17.87 9.06 -9.63
CA THR A 206 -19.08 9.77 -10.09
C THR A 206 -19.44 10.93 -9.16
N GLY A 207 -20.22 11.89 -9.66
CA GLY A 207 -20.75 12.99 -8.83
C GLY A 207 -19.73 14.06 -8.41
N GLY A 208 -18.54 14.05 -9.01
CA GLY A 208 -17.47 15.02 -8.72
C GLY A 208 -17.64 16.38 -9.37
N GLY A 209 -16.62 17.23 -9.21
CA GLY A 209 -16.53 18.56 -9.79
C GLY A 209 -15.85 18.57 -11.17
N SER A 210 -14.98 19.56 -11.39
CA SER A 210 -14.27 19.77 -12.66
C SER A 210 -12.75 19.80 -12.51
N ASP A 211 -12.23 19.57 -11.32
CA ASP A 211 -10.80 19.68 -11.08
C ASP A 211 -10.06 18.55 -11.78
N VAL A 212 -8.95 18.92 -12.43
CA VAL A 212 -8.00 18.01 -13.04
C VAL A 212 -6.63 18.32 -12.43
N PRO A 213 -6.34 17.82 -11.21
CA PRO A 213 -5.10 18.14 -10.52
C PRO A 213 -3.88 17.72 -11.36
N ALA A 214 -2.82 18.53 -11.32
CA ALA A 214 -1.56 18.17 -11.95
C ALA A 214 -0.96 16.96 -11.21
N GLY A 215 -0.59 15.92 -11.96
CA GLY A 215 0.01 14.71 -11.41
C GLY A 215 1.48 14.53 -11.79
N THR A 216 2.15 13.67 -11.03
CA THR A 216 3.56 13.27 -11.19
C THR A 216 3.63 11.83 -11.71
N LEU A 217 4.55 11.54 -12.64
CA LEU A 217 4.76 10.16 -13.09
C LEU A 217 5.17 9.26 -11.92
N GLY A 218 4.79 7.99 -11.95
CA GLY A 218 5.10 7.05 -10.86
C GLY A 218 6.60 6.95 -10.58
N GLU A 219 7.42 6.87 -11.64
CA GLU A 219 8.89 6.84 -11.57
C GLU A 219 9.53 8.16 -11.10
N ALA A 220 8.73 9.20 -10.87
CA ALA A 220 9.16 10.52 -10.41
C ALA A 220 8.56 10.88 -9.04
N LEU A 221 7.90 9.93 -8.36
CA LEU A 221 7.33 10.18 -7.03
C LEU A 221 8.42 10.33 -5.96
N TYR A 222 9.48 9.54 -6.02
CA TYR A 222 10.45 9.41 -4.94
C TYR A 222 11.89 9.43 -5.46
N THR A 223 12.80 9.91 -4.61
CA THR A 223 14.25 9.69 -4.77
C THR A 223 14.82 8.98 -3.55
N GLU A 224 15.90 8.24 -3.74
CA GLU A 224 16.58 7.45 -2.70
C GLU A 224 17.15 8.34 -1.58
N THR A 225 17.30 9.63 -1.85
CA THR A 225 17.84 10.63 -0.91
C THR A 225 16.79 11.59 -0.35
N ASP A 226 15.51 11.39 -0.66
CA ASP A 226 14.45 12.21 -0.08
C ASP A 226 14.51 12.12 1.47
N PRO A 227 14.31 13.23 2.20
CA PRO A 227 14.48 13.25 3.66
C PRO A 227 13.48 12.37 4.41
N GLY A 228 12.38 11.96 3.76
CA GLY A 228 11.41 11.00 4.28
C GLY A 228 11.69 9.54 3.91
N ILE A 229 12.68 9.30 3.04
CA ILE A 229 13.09 7.98 2.53
C ILE A 229 14.41 7.55 3.17
N LEU A 230 15.45 8.38 3.14
CA LEU A 230 16.71 8.12 3.84
C LEU A 230 16.66 8.77 5.22
N ILE A 231 16.19 8.01 6.21
CA ILE A 231 15.92 8.51 7.56
C ILE A 231 16.07 7.41 8.62
N SER A 232 16.73 7.74 9.73
CA SER A 232 16.73 6.89 10.93
C SER A 232 15.53 7.24 11.82
N ILE A 233 14.61 6.30 12.01
CA ILE A 233 13.48 6.47 12.95
C ILE A 233 13.85 6.13 14.41
N TYR A 234 15.06 5.62 14.65
CA TYR A 234 15.54 5.22 15.98
C TYR A 234 16.24 6.35 16.74
N GLN A 235 15.85 7.59 16.45
CA GLN A 235 16.34 8.80 17.10
C GLN A 235 15.20 9.81 17.22
N THR A 236 15.36 10.80 18.09
CA THR A 236 14.41 11.92 18.13
C THR A 236 14.42 12.66 16.79
N LEU A 237 13.24 12.83 16.21
CA LEU A 237 12.99 13.56 14.95
C LEU A 237 12.28 14.87 15.29
N SER A 238 12.78 15.99 14.77
CA SER A 238 12.10 17.28 14.92
C SER A 238 10.82 17.35 14.07
N ALA A 239 10.84 16.70 12.91
CA ALA A 239 9.72 16.51 12.01
C ALA A 239 9.99 15.31 11.08
N TYR A 240 8.93 14.78 10.48
CA TYR A 240 9.01 13.84 9.37
C TYR A 240 8.46 14.51 8.10
N VAL A 241 9.26 14.58 7.04
CA VAL A 241 8.81 15.10 5.74
C VAL A 241 8.26 13.92 4.95
N ILE A 242 6.95 13.90 4.73
CA ILE A 242 6.32 12.84 3.95
C ILE A 242 6.82 12.94 2.49
N PRO A 243 7.33 11.85 1.89
CA PRO A 243 7.87 11.88 0.53
C PRO A 243 6.76 12.04 -0.52
N GLY A 244 7.15 12.29 -1.78
CA GLY A 244 6.20 12.48 -2.88
C GLY A 244 5.81 13.93 -3.14
N PRO A 245 4.99 14.18 -4.19
CA PRO A 245 4.51 15.51 -4.53
C PRO A 245 3.64 16.12 -3.42
N ALA A 246 3.40 17.43 -3.52
CA ALA A 246 2.50 18.13 -2.61
C ALA A 246 1.10 17.49 -2.57
N LEU A 247 0.48 17.50 -1.39
CA LEU A 247 -0.92 17.13 -1.22
C LEU A 247 -1.81 18.06 -2.05
N TYR A 248 -2.75 17.47 -2.79
CA TYR A 248 -3.76 18.22 -3.51
C TYR A 248 -4.65 19.01 -2.53
N SER A 249 -4.81 20.29 -2.81
CA SER A 249 -5.80 21.17 -2.20
C SER A 249 -6.82 21.53 -3.26
N ALA A 250 -8.09 21.27 -2.97
CA ALA A 250 -9.22 21.85 -3.69
C ALA A 250 -9.28 23.38 -3.49
#